data_AF-A0A2M7X8M5-F1
#
_entry.id   AF-A0A2M7X8M5-F1
#
_cell.length_a   1.000
_cell.length_b   1.000
_cell.length_c   1.000
_cell.angle_alpha   90.00
_cell.angle_beta   90.00
_cell.angle_gamma   90.00
#
_symmetry.space_group_name_H-M   'P 1'
#
loop_
_entity.id
_entity.type
_entity.pdbx_description
1 polymer ?
#
loop_
_entity_poly.entity_id
_entity_poly.type
_entity_poly.pdbx_seq_one_letter_code
_entity_poly.pdbx_strand_id
1 'polypeptide(L)'
;MANVSNGEQGAINRAIENFLFGNRILVLTVFALVTAVMLYFAVQLRVDAGFRKQVPLLHEYMKTFIDYEREFGGANRVLVAVIAKDGNMFTPAFMATMDAVTDDVMSIDAVDKARVRSIFTPNVRFTEVVEDGFAGGNVIPSDFTQRP
;
A
#
# COMPACT_ATOMS: atom_id res chain seq x y z
N MET A 1 54.59 -22.36 -25.92
CA MET A 1 53.86 -21.61 -26.96
C MET A 1 53.61 -20.20 -26.45
N ALA A 2 54.20 -19.25 -27.16
CA ALA A 2 54.12 -17.78 -27.13
C ALA A 2 53.43 -17.06 -25.96
N ASN A 3 54.27 -16.40 -25.17
CA ASN A 3 54.01 -15.27 -24.29
C ASN A 3 53.68 -14.04 -25.16
N VAL A 4 52.40 -13.76 -25.41
CA VAL A 4 51.92 -12.58 -26.15
C VAL A 4 50.81 -11.91 -25.35
N SER A 5 51.06 -10.66 -24.94
CA SER A 5 50.09 -9.56 -24.67
C SER A 5 50.35 -8.72 -23.40
N ASN A 6 51.37 -9.02 -22.58
CA ASN A 6 51.64 -8.21 -21.38
C ASN A 6 52.28 -6.83 -21.67
N GLY A 7 52.91 -6.66 -22.84
CA GLY A 7 53.58 -5.41 -23.23
C GLY A 7 52.61 -4.30 -23.67
N GLU A 8 51.60 -4.65 -24.48
CA GLU A 8 50.59 -3.70 -24.96
C GLU A 8 49.58 -3.33 -23.86
N GLN A 9 49.16 -4.29 -23.04
CA GLN A 9 48.29 -4.04 -21.88
C GLN A 9 48.96 -3.09 -20.88
N GLY A 10 50.27 -3.23 -20.64
CA GLY A 10 51.02 -2.32 -19.77
C GLY A 10 51.21 -0.90 -20.35
N ALA A 11 51.21 -0.73 -21.67
CA ALA A 11 51.31 0.57 -22.32
C ALA A 11 49.97 1.32 -22.34
N ILE A 12 48.88 0.59 -22.64
CA ILE A 12 47.51 1.12 -22.58
C ILE A 12 47.15 1.48 -21.14
N ASN A 13 47.48 0.63 -20.17
CA ASN A 13 47.26 0.92 -18.74
C ASN A 13 48.03 2.17 -18.31
N ARG A 14 49.32 2.31 -18.66
CA ARG A 14 50.09 3.53 -18.33
C ARG A 14 49.58 4.79 -19.02
N ALA A 15 49.06 4.68 -20.25
CA ALA A 15 48.45 5.81 -20.95
C ALA A 15 47.12 6.24 -20.30
N ILE A 16 46.27 5.28 -19.91
CA ILE A 16 45.03 5.52 -19.17
C ILE A 16 45.32 6.08 -17.78
N GLU A 17 46.33 5.56 -17.11
CA GLU A 17 46.80 5.98 -15.80
C GLU A 17 47.31 7.43 -15.83
N ASN A 18 48.16 7.78 -16.80
CA ASN A 18 48.61 9.15 -16.99
C ASN A 18 47.46 10.11 -17.35
N PHE A 19 46.45 9.65 -18.09
CA PHE A 19 45.28 10.47 -18.42
C PHE A 19 44.36 10.69 -17.20
N LEU A 20 44.10 9.64 -16.42
CA LEU A 20 43.30 9.69 -15.19
C LEU A 20 43.97 10.52 -14.10
N PHE A 21 45.27 10.32 -13.86
CA PHE A 21 46.02 11.03 -12.82
C PHE A 21 46.48 12.43 -13.26
N GLY A 22 46.69 12.66 -14.55
CA GLY A 22 47.02 13.96 -15.13
C GLY A 22 45.85 14.94 -15.04
N ASN A 23 44.62 14.47 -15.27
CA ASN A 23 43.39 15.27 -15.20
C ASN A 23 42.51 14.87 -14.00
N ARG A 24 43.13 14.52 -12.86
CA ARG A 24 42.43 14.01 -11.66
C ARG A 24 41.24 14.86 -11.21
N ILE A 25 41.31 16.18 -11.36
CA ILE A 25 40.22 17.10 -10.98
C ILE A 25 39.01 16.91 -11.91
N LEU A 26 39.23 16.76 -13.22
CA LEU A 26 38.17 16.56 -14.20
C LEU A 26 37.46 15.22 -13.96
N VAL A 27 38.23 14.14 -13.75
CA VAL A 27 37.71 12.80 -13.48
C VAL A 27 36.89 12.79 -12.20
N LEU A 28 37.42 13.33 -11.10
CA LEU A 28 36.70 13.42 -9.82
C LEU A 28 35.43 14.25 -9.94
N THR A 29 35.46 15.35 -10.69
CA THR A 29 34.28 16.19 -10.92
C THR A 29 33.21 15.44 -11.69
N VAL A 30 33.57 14.69 -12.74
CA VAL A 30 32.61 13.87 -13.50
C VAL A 30 31.98 12.80 -12.62
N PHE A 31 32.77 12.06 -11.85
CA PHE A 31 32.23 11.06 -10.92
C PHE A 31 31.33 11.70 -9.86
N ALA A 32 31.73 12.82 -9.28
CA ALA A 32 30.91 13.55 -8.32
C ALA A 32 29.58 14.00 -8.92
N LEU A 33 29.58 14.46 -10.18
CA LEU A 33 28.38 14.89 -10.90
C LEU A 33 27.46 13.69 -11.18
N VAL A 34 28.00 12.57 -11.65
CA VAL A 34 27.24 11.31 -11.85
C VAL A 34 26.64 10.83 -10.51
N THR A 35 27.43 10.84 -9.44
CA THR A 35 26.94 10.49 -8.10
C THR A 35 25.82 11.42 -7.64
N ALA A 36 25.94 12.75 -7.87
CA ALA A 36 24.91 13.71 -7.52
C ALA A 36 23.61 13.48 -8.31
N VAL A 37 23.71 13.16 -9.60
CA VAL A 37 22.56 12.81 -10.45
C VAL A 37 21.89 11.53 -9.96
N MET A 38 22.67 10.50 -9.65
CA MET A 38 22.14 9.26 -9.08
C MET A 38 21.47 9.50 -7.72
N LEU A 39 22.06 10.35 -6.87
CA LEU A 39 21.49 10.73 -5.57
C LEU A 39 20.15 11.43 -5.75
N TYR A 40 20.05 12.36 -6.71
CA TYR A 40 18.81 13.06 -7.03
C TYR A 40 17.70 12.09 -7.43
N PHE A 41 17.99 11.13 -8.31
CA PHE A 41 17.01 10.10 -8.69
C PHE A 41 16.70 9.11 -7.58
N ALA A 42 17.68 8.77 -6.73
CA ALA A 42 17.48 7.89 -5.59
C ALA A 42 16.52 8.49 -4.56
N VAL A 43 16.61 9.80 -4.31
CA VAL A 43 15.68 10.51 -3.41
C VAL A 43 14.26 10.56 -3.98
N GLN A 44 14.11 10.57 -5.31
CA GLN A 44 12.79 10.56 -5.96
C GLN A 44 12.15 9.16 -6.03
N LEU A 45 12.92 8.10 -5.74
CA LEU A 45 12.42 6.73 -5.83
C LEU A 45 11.32 6.48 -4.77
N ARG A 46 10.08 6.37 -5.24
CA ARG A 46 8.94 6.00 -4.38
C ARG A 46 8.89 4.48 -4.26
N VAL A 47 9.04 3.98 -3.04
CA VAL A 47 8.83 2.56 -2.74
C VAL A 47 7.35 2.26 -2.91
N ASP A 48 7.00 1.59 -4.00
CA ASP A 48 5.65 1.12 -4.27
C ASP A 48 5.61 -0.39 -4.09
N ALA A 49 5.17 -0.81 -2.90
CA ALA A 49 4.95 -2.18 -2.48
C ALA A 49 3.48 -2.61 -2.67
N GLY A 50 2.87 -2.26 -3.81
CA GLY A 50 1.52 -2.71 -4.12
C GLY A 50 1.42 -4.23 -4.23
N PHE A 51 0.32 -4.81 -3.73
CA PHE A 51 -0.02 -6.24 -3.78
C PHE A 51 0.26 -6.88 -5.16
N ARG A 52 -0.06 -6.16 -6.24
CA ARG A 52 0.17 -6.60 -7.63
C ARG A 52 1.63 -6.93 -7.98
N LYS A 53 2.61 -6.30 -7.34
CA LYS A 53 4.04 -6.53 -7.62
C LYS A 53 4.61 -7.74 -6.87
N GLN A 54 3.88 -8.23 -5.86
CA GLN A 54 4.29 -9.39 -5.06
C GLN A 54 3.68 -10.70 -5.57
N VAL A 55 2.71 -10.63 -6.49
CA VAL A 55 1.93 -11.78 -6.97
C VAL A 55 2.26 -12.06 -8.45
N PRO A 56 2.36 -13.33 -8.90
CA PRO A 56 2.66 -13.67 -10.28
C PRO A 56 1.50 -13.33 -11.22
N LEU A 57 1.49 -12.11 -11.76
CA LEU A 57 0.41 -11.58 -12.61
C LEU A 57 0.19 -12.37 -13.93
N LEU A 58 1.19 -13.12 -14.41
CA LEU A 58 1.12 -13.86 -15.67
C LEU A 58 0.31 -15.16 -15.59
N HIS A 59 -0.05 -15.61 -14.39
CA HIS A 59 -0.81 -16.85 -14.18
C HIS A 59 -2.25 -16.73 -14.70
N GLU A 60 -2.85 -17.80 -15.21
CA GLU A 60 -4.20 -17.81 -15.80
C GLU A 60 -5.27 -17.25 -14.86
N TYR A 61 -5.32 -17.72 -13.60
CA TYR A 61 -6.23 -17.18 -12.58
C TYR A 61 -6.02 -15.69 -12.27
N MET A 62 -4.79 -15.18 -12.38
CA MET A 62 -4.50 -13.78 -12.11
C MET A 62 -4.97 -12.87 -13.25
N LYS A 63 -5.05 -13.38 -14.49
CA LYS A 63 -5.65 -12.63 -15.61
C LYS A 63 -7.13 -12.39 -15.37
N THR A 64 -7.86 -13.44 -15.03
CA THR A 64 -9.29 -13.34 -14.66
C THR A 64 -9.48 -12.42 -13.47
N PHE A 65 -8.61 -12.50 -12.46
CA PHE A 65 -8.66 -11.56 -11.32
C PHE A 65 -8.49 -10.11 -11.78
N ILE A 66 -7.50 -9.79 -12.61
CA ILE A 66 -7.26 -8.42 -13.11
C ILE A 66 -8.45 -7.90 -13.90
N ASP A 67 -9.06 -8.74 -14.74
CA ASP A 67 -10.19 -8.37 -15.58
C ASP A 67 -11.42 -7.94 -14.76
N TYR A 68 -11.70 -8.66 -13.66
CA TYR A 68 -12.87 -8.42 -12.80
C TYR A 68 -12.55 -7.72 -11.47
N GLU A 69 -11.30 -7.31 -11.23
CA GLU A 69 -10.87 -6.76 -9.94
C GLU A 69 -11.67 -5.52 -9.53
N ARG A 70 -12.04 -4.67 -10.50
CA ARG A 70 -12.82 -3.46 -10.25
C ARG A 70 -14.25 -3.78 -9.80
N GLU A 71 -14.81 -4.90 -10.25
CA GLU A 71 -16.18 -5.31 -9.93
C GLU A 71 -16.25 -6.00 -8.57
N PHE A 72 -15.27 -6.86 -8.25
CA PHE A 72 -15.23 -7.60 -6.98
C PHE A 72 -14.48 -6.90 -5.86
N GLY A 73 -13.87 -5.76 -6.15
CA GLY A 73 -13.14 -4.94 -5.18
C GLY A 73 -11.71 -5.37 -5.07
N GLY A 74 -10.81 -4.39 -5.08
CA GLY A 74 -9.38 -4.64 -4.99
C GLY A 74 -8.97 -5.36 -3.70
N ALA A 75 -7.72 -5.81 -3.67
CA ALA A 75 -7.16 -6.53 -2.53
C ALA A 75 -6.92 -5.64 -1.28
N ASN A 76 -6.97 -4.32 -1.43
CA ASN A 76 -6.67 -3.39 -0.34
C ASN A 76 -7.88 -3.24 0.59
N ARG A 77 -7.72 -3.68 1.83
CA ARG A 77 -8.69 -3.49 2.91
C ARG A 77 -8.05 -2.74 4.06
N VAL A 78 -8.71 -1.68 4.51
CA VAL A 78 -8.33 -0.93 5.71
C VAL A 78 -9.32 -1.28 6.82
N LEU A 79 -8.81 -1.59 8.02
CA LEU A 79 -9.63 -1.82 9.20
C LEU A 79 -9.38 -0.68 10.18
N VAL A 80 -10.46 -0.05 10.63
CA VAL A 80 -10.44 0.99 11.67
C VAL A 80 -11.07 0.39 12.92
N ALA A 81 -10.34 0.40 14.03
CA ALA A 81 -10.80 -0.13 15.31
C ALA A 81 -10.95 1.01 16.32
N VAL A 82 -12.17 1.22 16.82
CA VAL A 82 -12.47 2.19 17.88
C VAL A 82 -12.57 1.43 19.20
N ILE A 83 -11.80 1.86 20.20
CA ILE A 83 -11.70 1.17 21.50
C ILE A 83 -12.07 2.15 22.62
N ALA A 84 -13.02 1.75 23.47
CA ALA A 84 -13.38 2.47 24.68
C ALA A 84 -12.26 2.33 25.73
N LYS A 85 -11.74 3.45 26.25
CA LYS A 85 -10.62 3.45 27.21
C LYS A 85 -10.98 2.87 28.58
N ASP A 86 -12.25 2.97 28.95
CA ASP A 86 -12.85 2.46 30.18
C ASP A 86 -13.34 0.99 30.04
N GLY A 87 -13.23 0.41 28.84
CA GLY A 87 -13.68 -0.95 28.54
C GLY A 87 -15.18 -1.08 28.30
N ASN A 88 -15.97 0.00 28.42
CA ASN A 88 -17.41 -0.03 28.20
C ASN A 88 -17.80 0.61 26.85
N MET A 89 -17.98 -0.25 25.84
CA MET A 89 -18.42 0.18 24.51
C MET A 89 -19.91 0.49 24.40
N PHE A 90 -20.74 0.12 25.38
CA PHE A 90 -22.20 0.27 25.31
C PHE A 90 -22.69 1.63 25.84
N THR A 91 -21.87 2.67 25.74
CA THR A 91 -22.21 4.03 26.17
C THR A 91 -22.72 4.87 25.00
N PRO A 92 -23.63 5.85 25.24
CA PRO A 92 -24.07 6.76 24.19
C PRO A 92 -22.91 7.51 23.52
N ALA A 93 -21.92 7.92 24.32
CA ALA A 93 -20.72 8.61 23.83
C ALA A 93 -19.87 7.73 22.89
N PHE A 94 -19.70 6.44 23.22
CA PHE A 94 -19.00 5.52 22.34
C PHE A 94 -19.76 5.29 21.03
N MET A 95 -21.07 5.07 21.11
CA MET A 95 -21.92 4.86 19.92
C MET A 95 -21.92 6.09 19.01
N ALA A 96 -22.00 7.31 19.56
CA ALA A 96 -21.86 8.54 18.79
C ALA A 96 -20.48 8.68 18.11
N THR A 97 -19.42 8.28 18.81
CA THR A 97 -18.05 8.29 18.25
C THR A 97 -17.92 7.27 17.11
N MET A 98 -18.47 6.07 17.28
CA MET A 98 -18.43 5.02 16.27
C MET A 98 -19.24 5.38 15.02
N ASP A 99 -20.39 6.06 15.19
CA ASP A 99 -21.20 6.60 14.10
C ASP A 99 -20.44 7.69 13.34
N ALA A 100 -19.89 8.67 14.05
CA ALA A 100 -19.07 9.74 13.45
C ALA A 100 -17.85 9.19 12.69
N VAL A 101 -17.14 8.20 13.24
CA VAL A 101 -16.02 7.53 12.54
C VAL A 101 -16.51 6.82 11.28
N THR A 102 -17.70 6.21 11.31
CA THR A 102 -18.28 5.56 10.14
C THR A 102 -18.58 6.57 9.04
N ASP A 103 -19.18 7.71 9.39
CA ASP A 103 -19.46 8.82 8.47
C ASP A 103 -18.18 9.42 7.89
N ASP A 104 -17.16 9.66 8.73
CA ASP A 104 -15.86 10.14 8.29
C ASP A 104 -15.23 9.19 7.27
N VAL A 105 -15.26 7.87 7.52
CA VAL A 105 -14.75 6.88 6.56
C VAL A 105 -15.56 6.87 5.26
N MET A 106 -16.89 7.00 5.33
CA MET A 106 -17.76 7.08 4.15
C MET A 106 -17.56 8.38 3.35
N SER A 107 -17.01 9.42 3.98
CA SER A 107 -16.71 10.71 3.33
C SER A 107 -15.42 10.69 2.50
N ILE A 108 -14.53 9.72 2.71
CA ILE A 108 -13.25 9.61 2.00
C ILE A 108 -13.49 9.28 0.51
N ASP A 109 -13.06 10.16 -0.39
CA ASP A 109 -13.25 10.01 -1.85
C ASP A 109 -12.68 8.71 -2.44
N ALA A 110 -11.60 8.20 -1.86
CA ALA A 110 -10.90 7.01 -2.34
C ALA A 110 -11.51 5.67 -1.85
N VAL A 111 -12.58 5.72 -1.04
CA VAL A 111 -13.23 4.53 -0.49
C VAL A 111 -14.49 4.19 -1.31
N ASP A 112 -14.68 2.91 -1.59
CA ASP A 112 -15.94 2.42 -2.16
C ASP A 112 -17.02 2.38 -1.05
N LYS A 113 -17.88 3.40 -1.06
CA LYS A 113 -18.96 3.59 -0.06
C LYS A 113 -19.89 2.39 0.04
N ALA A 114 -20.15 1.67 -1.06
CA ALA A 114 -21.01 0.49 -1.06
C ALA A 114 -20.39 -0.69 -0.27
N ARG A 115 -19.07 -0.65 -0.04
CA ARG A 115 -18.32 -1.71 0.64
C ARG A 115 -17.88 -1.36 2.06
N VAL A 116 -18.15 -0.14 2.53
CA VAL A 116 -17.91 0.23 3.93
C VAL A 116 -18.81 -0.62 4.81
N ARG A 117 -18.22 -1.25 5.83
CA ARG A 117 -18.94 -2.12 6.78
C ARG A 117 -18.69 -1.60 8.20
N SER A 118 -19.77 -1.24 8.85
CA SER A 118 -19.84 -0.80 10.24
C SER A 118 -21.15 -1.31 10.87
N ILE A 119 -21.23 -1.36 12.20
CA ILE A 119 -22.48 -1.71 12.89
C ILE A 119 -23.62 -0.74 12.57
N PHE A 120 -23.30 0.50 12.16
CA PHE A 120 -24.25 1.54 11.73
C PHE A 120 -24.66 1.44 10.25
N THR A 121 -23.98 0.64 9.44
CA THR A 121 -24.31 0.48 8.01
C THR A 121 -25.31 -0.65 7.79
N PRO A 122 -26.24 -0.52 6.82
CA PRO A 122 -27.32 -1.49 6.60
C PRO A 122 -26.84 -2.84 6.03
N ASN A 123 -25.59 -2.93 5.59
CA ASN A 123 -24.99 -4.16 5.10
C ASN A 123 -24.44 -5.08 6.21
N VAL A 124 -24.50 -4.65 7.49
CA VAL A 124 -24.19 -5.47 8.66
C VAL A 124 -25.48 -5.88 9.36
N ARG A 125 -25.77 -7.19 9.31
CA ARG A 125 -27.02 -7.78 9.77
C ARG A 125 -26.76 -8.89 10.76
N PHE A 126 -27.64 -9.05 11.74
CA PHE A 126 -27.62 -10.19 12.65
C PHE A 126 -28.57 -11.28 12.15
N THR A 127 -28.24 -12.52 12.47
CA THR A 127 -29.08 -13.70 12.25
C THR A 127 -29.13 -14.48 13.54
N GLU A 128 -30.33 -14.77 14.01
CA GLU A 128 -30.60 -15.55 15.22
C GLU A 128 -31.46 -16.77 14.88
N VAL A 129 -31.25 -17.85 15.61
CA VAL A 129 -32.07 -19.08 15.50
C VAL A 129 -33.16 -19.01 16.56
N VAL A 130 -34.42 -19.07 16.11
CA VAL A 130 -35.62 -19.07 16.93
C VAL A 130 -36.40 -20.38 16.74
N GLU A 131 -37.36 -20.67 17.60
CA GLU A 131 -38.14 -21.93 17.55
C GLU A 131 -38.80 -22.18 16.17
N ASP A 132 -39.24 -21.11 15.50
CA ASP A 132 -39.86 -21.15 14.17
C ASP A 132 -38.87 -21.08 12.99
N GLY A 133 -37.55 -21.01 13.24
CA GLY A 133 -36.51 -21.00 12.21
C GLY A 133 -35.44 -19.91 12.39
N PHE A 134 -35.27 -19.04 11.38
CA PHE A 134 -34.27 -17.97 11.40
C PHE A 134 -34.92 -16.60 11.45
N ALA A 135 -34.53 -15.77 12.42
CA ALA A 135 -34.86 -14.35 12.49
C ALA A 135 -33.62 -13.52 12.15
N GLY A 136 -33.80 -12.37 11.47
CA GLY A 136 -32.67 -11.51 11.13
C GLY A 136 -33.06 -10.08 10.85
N GLY A 137 -32.11 -9.16 11.01
CA GLY A 137 -32.32 -7.72 10.92
C GLY A 137 -31.02 -6.94 10.84
N ASN A 138 -31.11 -5.62 10.75
CA ASN A 138 -29.93 -4.77 10.85
C ASN A 138 -29.46 -4.72 12.32
N VAL A 139 -28.16 -4.63 12.56
CA VAL A 139 -27.62 -4.53 13.93
C VAL A 139 -28.07 -3.23 14.60
N ILE A 140 -27.94 -2.11 13.89
CA ILE A 140 -28.51 -0.82 14.27
C ILE A 140 -29.68 -0.51 13.33
N PRO A 141 -30.93 -0.45 13.83
CA PRO A 141 -32.09 -0.03 13.05
C PRO A 141 -32.00 1.43 12.59
N SER A 142 -32.71 1.79 11.52
CA SER A 142 -32.76 3.17 11.02
C SER A 142 -33.46 4.15 11.97
N ASP A 143 -34.26 3.66 12.91
CA ASP A 143 -34.94 4.40 13.97
C ASP A 143 -34.19 4.38 15.31
N PHE A 144 -32.94 3.92 15.31
CA PHE A 144 -32.12 3.88 16.52
C PHE A 144 -31.93 5.28 17.11
N THR A 145 -32.37 5.43 18.37
CA THR A 145 -32.18 6.65 19.14
C THR A 145 -31.28 6.34 20.33
N GLN A 146 -30.19 7.10 20.47
CA GLN A 146 -29.29 7.01 21.62
C GLN A 146 -30.02 7.55 22.85
N ARG A 147 -30.66 6.66 23.61
CA ARG A 147 -31.28 7.05 24.89
C ARG A 147 -30.18 7.28 25.93
N PRO A 148 -30.25 8.38 26.70
CA PRO A 148 -29.27 8.69 27.74
C PRO A 148 -29.32 7.70 28.89
#